data_AF-A0A524FN38-F1
#
_entry.id   AF-A0A524FN38-F1
#
_cell.length_a   1.000
_cell.length_b   1.000
_cell.length_c   1.000
_cell.angle_alpha   90.00
_cell.angle_beta   90.00
_cell.angle_gamma   90.00
#
_symmetry.space_group_name_H-M   'P 1'
#
loop_
_entity.id
_entity.type
_entity.pdbx_description
1 polymer ?
#
loop_
_entity_poly.entity_id
_entity_poly.type
_entity_poly.pdbx_seq_one_letter_code
_entity_poly.pdbx_strand_id
1 'polypeptide(L)'
;SSLSAGQTLAAQSIGMTKRQEIRYIALPQSLRRAIPAWSNEAVYLPKYTTVAYMVGVPELFSMAKLVVARTFEALAVYALVAVVFLILITFISWLVNLVYAKVKIPGM
;
A
#
# COMPACT_ATOMS: atom_id res chain seq x y z
N SER A 1 -1.62 -17.26 20.77
CA SER A 1 -1.10 -16.10 21.51
C SER A 1 -0.11 -16.47 22.62
N SER A 2 0.14 -17.75 22.90
CA SER A 2 1.03 -18.22 23.98
C SER A 2 2.53 -18.26 23.61
N LEU A 3 2.88 -18.20 22.32
CA LEU A 3 4.28 -18.31 21.87
C LEU A 3 5.10 -17.04 22.13
N SER A 4 4.52 -15.84 21.97
CA SER A 4 5.25 -14.59 22.25
C SER A 4 5.47 -14.40 23.76
N ALA A 5 4.48 -14.69 24.59
CA ALA A 5 4.60 -14.63 26.04
C ALA A 5 5.68 -15.59 26.57
N GLY A 6 5.75 -16.81 26.04
CA GLY A 6 6.80 -17.77 26.38
C GLY A 6 8.20 -17.35 25.95
N GLN A 7 8.34 -16.74 24.76
CA GLN A 7 9.63 -16.22 24.29
C GLN A 7 10.12 -15.03 25.13
N THR A 8 9.22 -14.14 25.53
CA THR A 8 9.53 -13.02 26.41
C THR A 8 9.94 -13.49 27.81
N LEU A 9 9.23 -14.47 28.38
CA LEU A 9 9.59 -15.05 29.68
C LEU A 9 10.94 -15.79 29.60
N ALA A 10 11.21 -16.56 28.54
CA ALA A 10 12.48 -17.24 28.35
C ALA A 10 13.66 -16.27 28.18
N ALA A 11 13.47 -15.18 27.42
CA ALA A 11 14.47 -14.13 27.22
C ALA A 11 14.82 -13.42 28.54
N GLN A 12 13.82 -13.15 29.38
CA GLN A 12 14.02 -12.55 30.70
C GLN A 12 14.73 -13.53 31.66
N SER A 13 14.39 -14.82 31.62
CA SER A 13 15.03 -15.86 32.44
C SER A 13 16.52 -16.07 32.15
N ILE A 14 16.99 -15.72 30.94
CA ILE A 14 18.41 -15.76 30.57
C ILE A 14 19.09 -14.37 30.66
N GLY A 15 18.43 -13.39 31.27
CA GLY A 15 18.99 -12.06 31.54
C GLY A 15 19.02 -11.09 30.36
N MET A 16 18.25 -11.32 29.30
CA MET A 16 18.18 -10.37 28.17
C MET A 16 17.44 -9.10 28.56
N THR A 17 17.98 -7.96 28.12
CA THR A 17 17.24 -6.69 28.14
C THR A 17 16.17 -6.66 27.04
N LYS A 18 15.09 -5.87 27.22
CA LYS A 18 14.03 -5.69 26.19
C LYS A 18 14.59 -5.34 24.80
N ARG A 19 15.65 -4.54 24.73
CA ARG A 19 16.27 -4.18 23.43
C ARG A 19 16.95 -5.38 22.77
N GLN A 20 17.59 -6.25 23.55
CA GLN A 20 18.19 -7.48 23.04
C GLN A 20 17.12 -8.47 22.60
N GLU A 21 16.04 -8.64 23.38
CA GLU A 21 14.89 -9.46 23.01
C GLU A 21 14.30 -9.02 21.66
N ILE A 22 14.04 -7.71 21.49
CA ILE A 22 13.48 -7.18 20.24
C ILE A 22 14.44 -7.42 19.07
N ARG A 23 15.74 -7.10 19.23
CA ARG A 23 16.72 -7.18 18.14
C ARG A 23 17.04 -8.61 17.71
N TYR A 24 17.12 -9.56 18.65
CA TYR A 24 17.60 -10.90 18.39
C TYR A 24 16.49 -11.96 18.30
N ILE A 25 15.30 -11.69 18.84
CA ILE A 25 14.19 -12.65 18.86
C ILE A 25 13.01 -12.13 18.04
N ALA A 26 12.41 -11.01 18.47
CA ALA A 26 11.14 -10.56 17.90
C ALA A 26 11.30 -10.09 16.44
N LEU A 27 12.27 -9.21 16.17
CA LEU A 27 12.53 -8.63 14.85
C LEU A 27 12.86 -9.68 13.77
N PRO A 28 13.85 -10.58 13.95
CA PRO A 28 14.15 -11.58 12.93
C PRO A 28 12.99 -12.57 12.71
N GLN A 29 12.19 -12.86 13.75
CA GLN A 29 11.03 -13.74 13.61
C GLN A 29 9.86 -13.08 12.90
N SER A 30 9.53 -11.83 13.24
CA SER A 30 8.48 -11.08 12.56
C SER A 30 8.86 -10.86 11.10
N LEU A 31 10.12 -10.50 10.82
CA LEU A 31 10.61 -10.30 9.47
C LEU A 31 10.59 -11.59 8.65
N ARG A 32 10.96 -12.74 9.22
CA ARG A 32 10.89 -14.05 8.55
C ARG A 32 9.46 -14.44 8.16
N ARG A 33 8.44 -13.96 8.89
CA ARG A 33 7.02 -14.18 8.56
C ARG A 33 6.47 -13.12 7.61
N ALA A 34 6.89 -11.86 7.77
CA ALA A 34 6.42 -10.74 6.97
C ALA A 34 6.99 -10.76 5.54
N ILE A 35 8.28 -11.12 5.35
CA ILE A 35 8.91 -11.15 4.03
C ILE A 35 8.16 -12.05 3.05
N PRO A 36 7.84 -13.33 3.35
CA PRO A 36 7.08 -14.18 2.44
C PRO A 36 5.69 -13.63 2.12
N ALA A 37 5.00 -13.07 3.12
CA ALA A 37 3.67 -12.48 2.95
C ALA A 37 3.71 -11.24 2.03
N TRP A 38 4.68 -10.35 2.24
CA TRP A 38 4.88 -9.17 1.40
C TRP A 38 5.31 -9.53 -0.01
N SER A 39 6.19 -10.52 -0.18
CA SER A 39 6.57 -10.99 -1.51
C SER A 39 5.36 -11.52 -2.29
N ASN A 40 4.44 -12.20 -1.61
CA ASN A 40 3.21 -12.68 -2.24
C ASN A 40 2.32 -11.50 -2.67
N GLU A 41 2.05 -10.54 -1.76
CA GLU A 41 1.26 -9.33 -2.07
C GLU A 41 1.90 -8.44 -3.15
N ALA A 42 3.22 -8.30 -3.14
CA ALA A 42 3.96 -7.51 -4.11
C ALA A 42 3.82 -8.05 -5.55
N VAL A 43 3.57 -9.35 -5.73
CA VAL A 43 3.29 -9.94 -7.04
C VAL A 43 1.89 -9.58 -7.54
N TYR A 44 0.93 -9.39 -6.62
CA TYR A 44 -0.44 -9.04 -6.96
C TYR A 44 -0.65 -7.54 -7.18
N LEU A 45 0.09 -6.68 -6.46
CA LEU A 45 -0.02 -5.21 -6.59
C LEU A 45 0.05 -4.74 -8.06
N PRO A 46 1.09 -5.07 -8.84
CA PRO A 46 1.19 -4.66 -10.24
C PRO A 46 0.04 -5.18 -11.10
N LYS A 47 -0.49 -6.38 -10.83
CA LYS A 47 -1.62 -6.95 -11.58
C LYS A 47 -2.87 -6.11 -11.38
N TYR A 48 -3.20 -5.78 -10.12
CA TYR A 48 -4.38 -4.98 -9.82
C TYR A 48 -4.24 -3.55 -10.31
N THR A 49 -3.08 -2.91 -10.13
CA THR A 49 -2.86 -1.54 -10.60
C THR A 49 -2.85 -1.46 -12.12
N THR A 50 -2.22 -2.40 -12.81
CA THR A 50 -2.17 -2.38 -14.28
C THR A 50 -3.55 -2.58 -14.89
N VAL A 51 -4.38 -3.49 -14.35
CA VAL A 51 -5.76 -3.67 -14.83
C VAL A 51 -6.58 -2.41 -14.61
N ALA A 52 -6.48 -1.78 -13.42
CA ALA A 52 -7.18 -0.53 -13.12
C ALA A 52 -6.74 0.62 -14.06
N TYR A 53 -5.43 0.78 -14.28
CA TYR A 53 -4.90 1.81 -15.18
C TYR A 53 -5.24 1.54 -16.64
N MET A 54 -5.19 0.29 -17.09
CA MET A 54 -5.47 -0.11 -18.47
C MET A 54 -6.90 0.22 -18.89
N VAL A 55 -7.87 0.14 -17.97
CA VAL A 55 -9.26 0.50 -18.26
C VAL A 55 -9.50 2.00 -18.11
N GLY A 56 -9.09 2.58 -16.97
CA GLY A 56 -9.48 3.96 -16.64
C GLY A 56 -8.75 5.05 -17.45
N VAL A 57 -7.48 4.84 -17.80
CA VAL A 57 -6.70 5.88 -18.49
C VAL A 57 -7.17 6.09 -19.93
N PRO A 58 -7.36 5.05 -20.77
CA PRO A 58 -7.82 5.24 -22.15
C PRO A 58 -9.23 5.83 -22.25
N GLU A 59 -10.14 5.46 -21.36
CA GLU A 59 -11.50 6.01 -21.31
C GLU A 59 -11.46 7.52 -21.01
N LEU A 60 -10.70 7.94 -19.99
CA LEU A 60 -10.56 9.34 -19.62
C LEU A 60 -9.93 10.17 -20.75
N PHE A 61 -8.88 9.65 -21.39
CA PHE A 61 -8.24 10.31 -22.53
C PHE A 61 -9.13 10.34 -23.78
N SER A 62 -9.99 9.34 -23.98
CA SER A 62 -10.94 9.34 -25.09
C SER A 62 -11.98 10.45 -24.92
N MET A 63 -12.51 10.62 -23.71
CA MET A 63 -13.39 11.74 -23.39
C MET A 63 -12.68 13.09 -23.54
N ALA A 64 -11.43 13.20 -23.08
CA ALA A 64 -10.62 14.40 -23.28
C ALA A 64 -10.47 14.76 -24.76
N LYS A 65 -10.16 13.78 -25.62
CA LYS A 65 -10.06 13.99 -27.08
C LYS A 65 -11.37 14.48 -27.69
N LEU A 66 -12.52 13.98 -27.25
CA LEU A 66 -13.83 14.45 -27.71
C LEU A 66 -14.08 15.91 -27.34
N VAL A 67 -13.67 16.32 -26.14
CA VAL A 67 -13.77 17.72 -25.71
C VAL A 67 -12.82 18.61 -26.51
N VAL A 68 -11.56 18.20 -26.67
CA VAL A 68 -10.57 18.92 -27.48
C VAL A 68 -11.03 19.07 -28.94
N ALA A 69 -11.67 18.05 -29.52
CA ALA A 69 -12.20 18.14 -30.87
C ALA A 69 -13.33 19.18 -31.02
N ARG A 70 -14.01 19.54 -29.92
CA ARG A 70 -15.08 20.54 -29.89
C ARG A 70 -14.58 21.94 -29.53
N THR A 71 -13.64 22.03 -28.60
CA THR A 71 -13.14 23.31 -28.08
C THR A 71 -11.87 23.79 -28.77
N PHE A 72 -11.13 22.89 -29.43
CA PHE A 72 -9.79 23.10 -29.98
C PHE A 72 -8.73 23.50 -28.93
N GLU A 73 -9.06 23.40 -27.64
CA GLU A 73 -8.18 23.79 -26.52
C GLU A 73 -7.48 22.58 -25.90
N ALA A 74 -6.50 22.01 -26.61
CA ALA A 74 -5.79 20.80 -26.16
C ALA A 74 -5.11 20.97 -24.79
N LEU A 75 -4.39 22.09 -24.60
CA LEU A 75 -3.58 22.30 -23.40
C LEU A 75 -4.46 22.39 -22.14
N ALA A 76 -5.52 23.20 -22.18
CA ALA A 76 -6.42 23.38 -21.05
C ALA A 76 -7.14 22.08 -20.66
N VAL A 77 -7.61 21.32 -21.65
CA VAL A 77 -8.32 20.05 -21.41
C VAL A 77 -7.38 18.99 -20.82
N TYR A 78 -6.17 18.83 -21.36
CA TYR A 78 -5.21 17.87 -20.79
C TYR A 78 -4.68 18.30 -19.42
N ALA A 79 -4.53 19.60 -19.17
CA ALA A 79 -4.20 20.11 -17.84
C ALA A 79 -5.31 19.78 -16.82
N LEU A 80 -6.57 19.96 -17.19
CA LEU A 80 -7.71 19.56 -16.35
C LEU A 80 -7.73 18.05 -16.09
N VAL A 81 -7.50 17.24 -17.12
CA VAL A 81 -7.39 15.77 -16.98
C VAL A 81 -6.29 15.38 -16.00
N ALA A 82 -5.13 16.03 -16.06
CA ALA A 82 -4.03 15.79 -15.12
C ALA A 82 -4.43 16.12 -13.68
N VAL A 83 -5.13 17.24 -13.46
CA VAL A 83 -5.66 17.62 -12.13
C VAL A 83 -6.69 16.60 -11.63
N VAL A 84 -7.63 16.18 -12.49
CA VAL A 84 -8.64 15.16 -12.14
C VAL A 84 -7.96 13.85 -11.76
N PHE A 85 -6.94 13.44 -12.53
CA PHE A 85 -6.18 12.23 -12.24
C PHE A 85 -5.42 12.32 -10.91
N LEU A 86 -4.82 13.48 -10.62
CA LEU A 86 -4.15 13.75 -9.35
C LEU A 86 -5.12 13.68 -8.16
N ILE A 87 -6.33 14.23 -8.31
CA ILE A 87 -7.38 14.15 -7.28
C ILE A 87 -7.79 12.69 -7.07
N LEU A 88 -8.02 11.94 -8.15
CA LEU A 88 -8.41 10.54 -8.09
C LEU A 88 -7.36 9.68 -7.37
N ILE A 89 -6.09 9.81 -7.75
CA ILE A 89 -5.03 9.01 -7.13
C ILE A 89 -4.85 9.39 -5.66
N THR A 90 -4.91 10.68 -5.33
CA THR A 90 -4.83 11.16 -3.93
C THR A 90 -6.01 10.63 -3.10
N PHE A 91 -7.22 10.66 -3.65
CA PHE A 91 -8.41 10.15 -3.00
C PHE A 91 -8.34 8.64 -2.77
N ILE A 92 -7.93 7.87 -3.77
CA ILE A 92 -7.75 6.42 -3.65
C ILE A 92 -6.67 6.11 -2.61
N SER A 93 -5.51 6.78 -2.67
CA SER A 93 -4.45 6.62 -1.67
C SER A 93 -4.95 6.94 -0.26
N TRP A 94 -5.75 7.99 -0.11
CA TRP A 94 -6.36 8.34 1.18
C TRP A 94 -7.33 7.26 1.67
N LEU A 95 -8.22 6.76 0.80
CA LEU A 95 -9.18 5.71 1.14
C LEU A 95 -8.48 4.40 1.51
N VAL A 96 -7.44 4.03 0.77
CA VAL A 96 -6.57 2.90 1.09
C VAL A 96 -5.92 3.12 2.46
N ASN A 97 -5.36 4.30 2.75
CA ASN A 97 -4.80 4.61 4.06
C ASN A 97 -5.80 4.50 5.21
N LEU A 98 -7.07 4.90 4.98
CA LEU A 98 -8.14 4.71 5.97
C LEU A 98 -8.43 3.23 6.23
N VAL A 99 -8.48 2.42 5.18
CA VAL A 99 -8.67 0.97 5.29
C VAL A 99 -7.48 0.35 6.02
N TYR A 100 -6.25 0.71 5.67
CA TYR A 100 -5.04 0.28 6.38
C TYR A 100 -5.06 0.69 7.85
N ALA A 101 -5.54 1.89 8.19
CA ALA A 101 -5.66 2.32 9.58
C ALA A 101 -6.67 1.47 10.37
N LYS A 102 -7.75 1.01 9.73
CA LYS A 102 -8.73 0.10 10.35
C LYS A 102 -8.28 -1.36 10.40
N VAL A 103 -7.48 -1.79 9.41
CA VAL A 103 -7.00 -3.17 9.25
C VAL A 103 -5.64 -3.38 9.92
N LYS A 104 -5.03 -2.34 10.49
CA LYS A 104 -3.89 -2.48 11.41
C LYS A 104 -4.32 -3.27 12.65
N ILE A 105 -4.24 -4.59 12.53
CA ILE A 105 -4.24 -5.51 13.66
C ILE A 105 -2.98 -5.17 14.48
N PRO A 106 -3.11 -4.77 15.75
CA PRO A 106 -1.95 -4.53 16.61
C PRO A 106 -1.18 -5.84 16.78
N GLY A 107 0.00 -5.96 16.15
CA GLY A 107 0.88 -7.11 16.38
C GLY A 107 1.53 -7.78 15.17
N MET A 108 1.65 -7.12 14.01
CA MET A 108 2.71 -7.41 13.04
C MET A 108 3.41 -6.13 12.60
#